data_AF-Q5BXL3-F1
#
_entry.id   AF-Q5BXL3-F1
#
_cell.length_a   1.000
_cell.length_b   1.000
_cell.length_c   1.000
_cell.angle_alpha   90.00
_cell.angle_beta   90.00
_cell.angle_gamma   90.00
#
_symmetry.space_group_name_H-M   'P 1'
#
loop_
_entity.id
_entity.type
_entity.pdbx_description
1 polymer ?
#
loop_
_entity_poly.entity_id
_entity_poly.type
_entity_poly.pdbx_seq_one_letter_code
_entity_poly.pdbx_strand_id
1 'polypeptide(L)'
;TAVQLDCNGEVVDFLHFHGLLVSRRAREDMKKLKEEDMQRLSTFMVKHKPQVCVIGCDCRKALFLQEDIQHLINDLANERRLPRIHVELMETELSIVFALSSRASFDLPISYPLLLRQAISLGRRLQDPLFEFSQLVTIENEILGIRWHPLQDSIPRDMLLRALEIEFITRVNEVGVDVNRC
;
A
#
# COMPACT_ATOMS: atom_id res chain seq x y z
N THR A 1 3.47 6.13 -7.95
CA THR A 1 4.36 6.44 -6.81
C THR A 1 4.86 5.13 -6.24
N ALA A 2 6.12 5.04 -5.86
CA ALA A 2 6.65 3.96 -5.03
C ALA A 2 7.21 4.54 -3.74
N VAL A 3 7.13 3.78 -2.65
CA VAL A 3 7.67 4.14 -1.35
C VAL A 3 8.42 2.93 -0.80
N GLN A 4 9.55 3.18 -0.17
CA GLN A 4 10.27 2.20 0.63
C GLN A 4 9.93 2.44 2.09
N LEU A 5 9.43 1.40 2.76
CA LEU A 5 9.23 1.39 4.20
C LEU A 5 10.32 0.55 4.88
N ASP A 6 10.66 0.92 6.11
CA ASP A 6 11.48 0.09 6.99
C ASP A 6 10.63 -0.99 7.69
N CYS A 7 11.25 -1.78 8.58
CA CYS A 7 10.56 -2.82 9.34
C CYS A 7 9.54 -2.30 10.38
N ASN A 8 9.51 -1.01 10.67
CA ASN A 8 8.57 -0.38 11.60
C ASN A 8 7.47 0.41 10.86
N GLY A 9 7.46 0.39 9.53
CA GLY A 9 6.48 1.13 8.72
C GLY A 9 6.82 2.61 8.53
N GLU A 10 8.05 3.02 8.81
CA GLU A 10 8.55 4.38 8.60
C GLU A 10 9.03 4.58 7.16
N VAL A 11 8.86 5.80 6.65
CA VAL A 11 9.21 6.16 5.27
C VAL A 11 10.71 6.39 5.15
N VAL A 12 11.39 5.52 4.40
CA VAL A 12 12.83 5.64 4.15
C VAL A 12 13.11 6.52 2.93
N ASP A 13 12.37 6.28 1.85
CA ASP A 13 12.58 6.94 0.55
C ASP A 13 11.34 6.75 -0.33
N PHE A 14 11.13 7.63 -1.31
CA PHE A 14 10.01 7.50 -2.24
C PHE A 14 10.32 8.06 -3.63
N LEU A 15 9.59 7.58 -4.63
CA LEU A 15 9.72 7.96 -6.03
C LEU A 15 8.37 8.25 -6.67
N HIS A 16 8.34 9.29 -7.50
CA HIS A 16 7.22 9.59 -8.36
C HIS A 16 7.54 9.21 -9.81
N PHE A 17 6.59 8.51 -10.42
CA PHE A 17 6.64 8.03 -11.80
C PHE A 17 5.51 8.68 -12.59
N HIS A 18 5.75 8.94 -13.86
CA HIS A 18 4.79 9.56 -14.77
C HIS A 18 4.40 8.60 -15.91
N GLY A 19 5.28 7.66 -16.27
CA GLY A 19 5.15 6.75 -17.40
C GLY A 19 4.94 5.27 -17.06
N LEU A 20 4.97 4.87 -15.78
CA LEU A 20 4.97 3.45 -15.37
C LEU A 20 3.76 2.65 -15.94
N LEU A 21 2.58 3.28 -15.99
CA LEU A 21 1.33 2.68 -16.48
C LEU A 21 1.10 2.83 -18.00
N VAL A 22 2.09 3.33 -18.74
CA VAL A 22 1.98 3.51 -20.19
C VAL A 22 1.83 2.14 -20.89
N SER A 23 0.85 2.08 -21.78
CA SER A 23 0.56 0.88 -22.57
C SER A 23 1.65 0.61 -23.61
N ARG A 24 1.87 -0.67 -23.93
CA ARG A 24 2.80 -1.11 -25.00
C ARG A 24 2.42 -0.55 -26.38
N ARG A 25 1.17 -0.13 -26.58
CA ARG A 25 0.65 0.47 -27.83
C ARG A 25 0.78 2.00 -27.88
N ALA A 26 1.37 2.63 -26.86
CA ALA A 26 1.54 4.09 -26.83
C ALA A 26 2.56 4.58 -27.87
N ARG A 27 2.58 5.90 -28.08
CA ARG A 27 3.55 6.60 -28.92
C ARG A 27 4.99 6.41 -28.38
N GLU A 28 5.98 6.61 -29.25
CA GLU A 28 7.39 6.35 -28.92
C GLU A 28 7.94 7.22 -27.79
N ASP A 29 7.51 8.48 -27.71
CA ASP A 29 7.81 9.41 -26.62
C ASP A 29 7.37 8.85 -25.25
N MET A 30 6.14 8.34 -25.17
CA MET A 30 5.60 7.74 -23.95
C MET A 30 6.29 6.42 -23.58
N LYS A 31 6.78 5.67 -24.57
CA LYS A 31 7.56 4.44 -24.33
C LYS A 31 8.92 4.77 -23.70
N LYS A 32 9.61 5.80 -24.20
CA LYS A 32 10.87 6.28 -23.60
C LYS A 32 10.66 6.69 -22.15
N LEU A 33 9.59 7.42 -21.87
CA LEU A 33 9.24 7.81 -20.49
C LEU A 33 9.04 6.59 -19.57
N LYS A 34 8.37 5.54 -20.06
CA LYS A 34 8.20 4.30 -19.29
C LYS A 34 9.54 3.61 -19.03
N GLU A 35 10.42 3.54 -20.04
CA GLU A 35 11.73 2.92 -19.92
C GLU A 35 12.61 3.65 -18.90
N GLU A 36 12.64 4.98 -18.93
CA GLU A 36 13.32 5.81 -17.93
C GLU A 36 12.79 5.57 -16.51
N ASP A 37 11.46 5.53 -16.34
CA ASP A 37 10.85 5.24 -15.04
C ASP A 37 11.17 3.81 -14.54
N MET A 38 11.22 2.82 -15.45
CA MET A 38 11.62 1.45 -15.10
C MET A 38 13.10 1.36 -14.68
N GLN A 39 13.99 2.12 -15.33
CA GLN A 39 15.40 2.21 -14.91
C GLN A 39 15.55 2.87 -13.53
N ARG A 40 14.77 3.93 -13.26
CA ARG A 40 14.72 4.58 -11.94
C ARG A 40 14.21 3.62 -10.88
N LEU A 41 13.15 2.85 -11.18
CA LEU A 41 12.64 1.82 -10.28
C LEU A 41 13.69 0.73 -10.01
N SER A 42 14.37 0.24 -11.04
CA SER A 42 15.47 -0.73 -10.92
C SER A 42 16.56 -0.24 -9.96
N THR A 43 17.01 1.00 -10.15
CA THR A 43 18.02 1.63 -9.28
C THR A 43 17.54 1.74 -7.84
N PHE A 44 16.26 2.10 -7.64
CA PHE A 44 15.64 2.19 -6.32
C PHE A 44 15.56 0.84 -5.62
N MET A 45 15.16 -0.21 -6.34
CA MET A 45 15.09 -1.57 -5.79
C MET A 45 16.47 -2.11 -5.40
N VAL A 46 17.49 -1.85 -6.21
CA VAL A 46 18.88 -2.28 -5.90
C VAL A 46 19.45 -1.51 -4.71
N LYS A 47 19.11 -0.22 -4.57
CA LYS A 47 19.52 0.63 -3.44
C LYS A 47 18.96 0.11 -2.11
N HIS A 48 17.66 -0.16 -2.07
CA HIS A 48 16.95 -0.48 -0.81
C HIS A 48 16.79 -1.98 -0.53
N LYS A 49 16.92 -2.83 -1.54
CA LYS A 49 16.80 -4.30 -1.45
C LYS A 49 15.56 -4.75 -0.65
N PRO A 50 14.35 -4.39 -1.11
CA PRO A 50 13.12 -4.78 -0.42
C PRO A 50 12.97 -6.31 -0.35
N GLN A 51 12.30 -6.79 0.70
CA GLN A 51 11.98 -8.22 0.87
C GLN A 51 10.68 -8.63 0.16
N VAL A 52 9.78 -7.68 -0.03
CA VAL A 52 8.47 -7.86 -0.67
C VAL A 52 8.07 -6.57 -1.37
N CYS A 53 7.32 -6.68 -2.46
CA CYS A 53 6.74 -5.55 -3.17
C CYS A 53 5.22 -5.66 -3.17
N VAL A 54 4.53 -4.58 -2.86
CA VAL A 54 3.06 -4.51 -2.92
C VAL A 54 2.63 -3.48 -3.97
N ILE A 55 1.60 -3.83 -4.73
CA ILE A 55 0.97 -2.95 -5.71
C ILE A 55 -0.51 -2.83 -5.37
N GLY A 56 -0.99 -1.59 -5.26
CA GLY A 56 -2.42 -1.30 -5.14
C GLY A 56 -3.17 -1.74 -6.39
N CYS A 57 -4.18 -2.59 -6.22
CA CYS A 57 -5.02 -3.12 -7.28
C CYS A 57 -6.37 -2.42 -7.30
N ASP A 58 -6.51 -1.40 -8.14
CA ASP A 58 -7.76 -0.68 -8.41
C ASP A 58 -8.33 -1.00 -9.80
N CYS A 59 -7.51 -1.53 -10.71
CA CYS A 59 -7.88 -1.80 -12.08
C CYS A 59 -7.04 -2.92 -12.71
N ARG A 60 -7.50 -3.45 -13.86
CA ARG A 60 -6.78 -4.47 -14.63
C ARG A 60 -5.34 -4.06 -15.02
N LYS A 61 -5.02 -2.75 -15.05
CA LYS A 61 -3.65 -2.30 -15.34
C LYS A 61 -2.65 -2.74 -14.27
N ALA A 62 -3.09 -2.95 -13.03
CA ALA A 62 -2.26 -3.44 -11.95
C ALA A 62 -1.67 -4.84 -12.26
N LEU A 63 -2.42 -5.70 -12.95
CA LEU A 63 -1.93 -7.03 -13.37
C LEU A 63 -0.76 -6.91 -14.35
N PHE A 64 -0.87 -6.03 -15.36
CA PHE A 64 0.22 -5.80 -16.29
C PHE A 64 1.44 -5.17 -15.60
N LEU A 65 1.20 -4.30 -14.61
CA LEU A 65 2.28 -3.71 -13.83
C LEU A 65 2.98 -4.76 -12.95
N GLN A 66 2.22 -5.67 -12.34
CA GLN A 66 2.76 -6.79 -11.58
C GLN A 66 3.64 -7.68 -12.45
N GLU A 67 3.17 -8.04 -13.66
CA GLU A 67 3.97 -8.80 -14.62
C GLU A 67 5.27 -8.07 -14.97
N ASP A 68 5.19 -6.79 -15.37
CA ASP A 68 6.37 -5.99 -15.75
C ASP A 68 7.38 -5.86 -14.57
N ILE A 69 6.91 -5.66 -13.33
CA ILE A 69 7.78 -5.57 -12.14
C ILE A 69 8.34 -6.95 -11.75
N GLN A 70 7.55 -8.01 -11.86
CA GLN A 70 8.03 -9.37 -11.56
C GLN A 70 9.10 -9.80 -12.57
N HIS A 71 8.97 -9.43 -13.84
CA HIS A 71 10.02 -9.60 -14.84
C HIS A 71 11.29 -8.82 -14.47
N LEU A 72 11.17 -7.55 -14.10
CA LEU A 72 12.31 -6.73 -13.66
C LEU A 72 13.03 -7.36 -12.45
N ILE A 73 12.29 -7.86 -11.46
CA ILE A 73 12.85 -8.57 -10.29
C ILE A 73 13.60 -9.83 -10.71
N ASN A 74 13.04 -10.62 -11.63
CA ASN A 74 13.67 -11.83 -12.12
C ASN A 74 14.98 -11.53 -12.85
N ASP A 75 15.02 -10.47 -13.66
CA ASP A 75 16.23 -10.02 -14.35
C ASP A 75 17.31 -9.58 -13.34
N LEU A 76 16.93 -8.72 -12.38
CA LEU A 76 17.82 -8.28 -11.29
C LEU A 76 18.34 -9.43 -10.42
N ALA A 77 17.52 -10.47 -10.23
CA ALA A 77 17.91 -11.66 -9.50
C ALA A 77 18.88 -12.55 -10.28
N ASN A 78 18.71 -12.66 -11.60
CA ASN A 78 19.64 -13.37 -12.47
C ASN A 78 21.01 -12.65 -12.50
N GLU A 79 21.01 -11.31 -12.43
CA GLU A 79 22.23 -10.49 -12.27
C GLU A 79 22.82 -10.52 -10.85
N ARG A 80 22.21 -11.24 -9.90
CA ARG A 80 22.60 -11.31 -8.46
C ARG A 80 22.61 -9.95 -7.75
N ARG A 81 21.84 -8.96 -8.23
CA ARG A 81 21.74 -7.63 -7.61
C ARG A 81 20.66 -7.55 -6.55
N LEU A 82 19.65 -8.41 -6.65
CA LEU A 82 18.48 -8.48 -5.77
C LEU A 82 18.13 -9.96 -5.52
N PRO A 83 17.68 -10.38 -4.33
CA PRO A 83 17.02 -11.68 -4.19
C PRO A 83 15.72 -11.74 -5.01
N ARG A 84 15.25 -12.95 -5.36
CA ARG A 84 13.93 -13.12 -5.94
C ARG A 84 12.88 -12.81 -4.89
N ILE A 85 12.09 -11.77 -5.12
CA ILE A 85 11.01 -11.35 -4.23
C ILE A 85 9.66 -11.45 -4.94
N HIS A 86 8.62 -11.64 -4.14
CA HIS A 86 7.24 -11.70 -4.61
C HIS A 86 6.65 -10.30 -4.75
N VAL A 87 5.85 -10.12 -5.81
CA VAL A 87 5.03 -8.91 -6.02
C VAL A 87 3.57 -9.25 -5.73
N GLU A 88 3.04 -8.70 -4.65
CA GLU A 88 1.67 -8.94 -4.20
C GLU A 88 0.72 -7.82 -4.66
N LEU A 89 -0.47 -8.21 -5.12
CA LEU A 89 -1.55 -7.29 -5.40
C LEU A 89 -2.43 -7.15 -4.16
N MET A 90 -2.70 -5.92 -3.74
CA MET A 90 -3.51 -5.63 -2.57
C MET A 90 -4.61 -4.63 -2.89
N GLU A 91 -5.78 -4.84 -2.31
CA GLU A 91 -6.92 -3.93 -2.43
C GLU A 91 -6.61 -2.55 -1.82
N THR A 92 -7.07 -1.49 -2.48
CA THR A 92 -6.73 -0.10 -2.14
C THR A 92 -7.75 0.59 -1.23
N GLU A 93 -8.90 -0.02 -0.94
CA GLU A 93 -9.99 0.65 -0.22
C GLU A 93 -9.56 1.23 1.13
N LEU A 94 -8.93 0.41 1.99
CA LEU A 94 -8.37 0.87 3.25
C LEU A 94 -7.38 2.04 3.05
N SER A 95 -6.49 1.92 2.06
CA SER A 95 -5.45 2.93 1.85
C SER A 95 -6.01 4.28 1.42
N ILE A 96 -7.14 4.26 0.70
CA ILE A 96 -7.87 5.47 0.28
C ILE A 96 -8.48 6.15 1.50
N VAL A 97 -9.14 5.39 2.38
CA VAL A 97 -9.72 5.92 3.62
C VAL A 97 -8.63 6.46 4.54
N PHE A 98 -7.56 5.68 4.76
CA PHE A 98 -6.43 6.12 5.57
C PHE A 98 -5.79 7.41 5.05
N ALA A 99 -5.54 7.53 3.74
CA ALA A 99 -4.89 8.72 3.19
C ALA A 99 -5.64 10.04 3.46
N LEU A 100 -6.96 9.96 3.66
CA LEU A 100 -7.83 11.08 3.99
C LEU A 100 -8.09 11.23 5.49
N SER A 101 -7.62 10.28 6.30
CA SER A 101 -7.91 10.24 7.72
C SER A 101 -7.23 11.35 8.51
N SER A 102 -7.83 11.67 9.65
CA SER A 102 -7.23 12.48 10.70
C SER A 102 -5.88 11.90 11.15
N ARG A 103 -5.81 10.57 11.29
CA ARG A 103 -4.59 9.85 11.68
C ARG A 103 -3.44 10.05 10.69
N ALA A 104 -3.69 9.89 9.40
CA ALA A 104 -2.67 10.12 8.37
C ALA A 104 -2.19 11.57 8.34
N SER A 105 -3.06 12.53 8.66
CA SER A 105 -2.70 13.95 8.73
C SER A 105 -1.85 14.29 9.96
N PHE A 106 -1.98 13.50 11.03
CA PHE A 106 -1.15 13.61 12.23
C PHE A 106 0.21 12.91 12.04
N ASP A 107 0.22 11.69 11.50
CA ASP A 107 1.41 10.86 11.38
C ASP A 107 2.33 11.27 10.21
N LEU A 108 1.77 11.80 9.12
CA LEU A 108 2.51 12.03 7.89
C LEU A 108 2.66 13.53 7.58
N PRO A 109 3.78 13.94 6.94
CA PRO A 109 3.96 15.31 6.51
C PRO A 109 2.81 15.82 5.64
N ILE A 110 2.40 17.07 5.88
CA ILE A 110 1.36 17.76 5.10
C ILE A 110 1.74 17.85 3.61
N SER A 111 3.05 17.90 3.30
CA SER A 111 3.57 17.93 1.94
C SER A 111 3.38 16.62 1.16
N TYR A 112 3.07 15.51 1.84
CA TYR A 112 2.92 14.22 1.17
C TYR A 112 1.60 14.16 0.38
N PRO A 113 1.65 13.95 -0.94
CA PRO A 113 0.45 13.85 -1.76
C PRO A 113 -0.36 12.61 -1.40
N LEU A 114 -1.68 12.65 -1.66
CA LEU A 114 -2.60 11.55 -1.32
C LEU A 114 -2.13 10.18 -1.83
N LEU A 115 -1.64 10.11 -3.07
CA LEU A 115 -1.17 8.85 -3.64
C LEU A 115 0.07 8.28 -2.91
N LEU A 116 0.90 9.14 -2.31
CA LEU A 116 2.01 8.69 -1.48
C LEU A 116 1.49 8.15 -0.14
N ARG A 117 0.52 8.84 0.48
CA ARG A 117 -0.13 8.37 1.72
C ARG A 117 -0.81 7.01 1.52
N GLN A 118 -1.49 6.81 0.39
CA GLN A 118 -2.07 5.52 0.00
C GLN A 118 -1.00 4.44 -0.13
N ALA A 119 0.12 4.74 -0.80
CA ALA A 119 1.22 3.79 -0.96
C ALA A 119 1.87 3.40 0.39
N ILE A 120 1.98 4.36 1.32
CA ILE A 120 2.46 4.10 2.69
C ILE A 120 1.51 3.14 3.41
N SER A 121 0.21 3.43 3.37
CA SER A 121 -0.81 2.59 4.01
C SER A 121 -0.84 1.16 3.45
N LEU A 122 -0.69 0.99 2.13
CA LEU A 122 -0.56 -0.36 1.53
C LEU A 122 0.65 -1.12 2.06
N GLY A 123 1.80 -0.45 2.20
CA GLY A 123 3.00 -1.07 2.75
C GLY A 123 2.84 -1.44 4.22
N ARG A 124 2.25 -0.56 5.04
CA ARG A 124 1.97 -0.82 6.46
C ARG A 124 0.95 -1.94 6.64
N ARG A 125 -0.12 -1.96 5.82
CA ARG A 125 -1.11 -3.05 5.80
C ARG A 125 -0.47 -4.41 5.49
N LEU A 126 0.53 -4.45 4.61
CA LEU A 126 1.24 -5.70 4.33
C LEU A 126 2.07 -6.18 5.53
N GLN A 127 2.65 -5.25 6.30
CA GLN A 127 3.45 -5.56 7.48
C GLN A 127 2.59 -6.02 8.65
N ASP A 128 1.52 -5.27 8.95
CA ASP A 128 0.57 -5.57 10.01
C ASP A 128 -0.84 -5.08 9.60
N PRO A 129 -1.68 -5.97 9.05
CA PRO A 129 -3.04 -5.61 8.69
C PRO A 129 -3.86 -5.16 9.90
N LEU A 130 -3.75 -5.84 11.05
CA LEU A 130 -4.57 -5.56 12.22
C LEU A 130 -4.28 -4.15 12.74
N PHE A 131 -3.00 -3.80 12.84
CA PHE A 131 -2.57 -2.46 13.22
C PHE A 131 -3.10 -1.40 12.26
N GLU A 132 -2.90 -1.58 10.95
CA GLU A 132 -3.32 -0.59 9.96
C GLU A 132 -4.84 -0.38 9.92
N PHE A 133 -5.64 -1.45 10.05
CA PHE A 133 -7.09 -1.35 10.16
C PHE A 133 -7.53 -0.65 11.46
N SER A 134 -6.87 -0.94 12.59
CA SER A 134 -7.21 -0.37 13.89
C SER A 134 -7.02 1.16 13.94
N GLN A 135 -6.11 1.70 13.13
CA GLN A 135 -5.87 3.15 13.02
C GLN A 135 -7.09 3.94 12.53
N LEU A 136 -8.06 3.28 11.88
CA LEU A 136 -9.30 3.91 11.40
C LEU A 136 -10.43 3.83 12.44
N VAL A 137 -10.23 3.15 13.57
CA VAL A 137 -11.16 3.13 14.70
C VAL A 137 -10.95 4.41 15.51
N THR A 138 -11.40 5.53 14.94
CA THR A 138 -11.29 6.86 15.51
C THR A 138 -12.65 7.37 16.01
N ILE A 139 -12.64 8.52 16.69
CA ILE A 139 -13.88 9.20 17.13
C ILE A 139 -14.79 9.53 15.93
N GLU A 140 -14.19 9.75 14.75
CA GLU A 140 -14.90 10.04 13.49
C GLU A 140 -15.42 8.76 12.80
N ASN A 141 -15.14 7.58 13.35
CA ASN A 141 -15.54 6.27 12.82
C ASN A 141 -15.15 6.06 11.36
N GLU A 142 -13.93 6.48 10.99
CA GLU A 142 -13.40 6.40 9.62
C GLU A 142 -13.41 4.96 9.07
N ILE A 143 -13.35 3.96 9.96
CA ILE A 143 -13.50 2.52 9.65
C ILE A 143 -14.81 2.18 8.91
N LEU A 144 -15.86 2.98 9.08
CA LEU A 144 -17.13 2.84 8.37
C LEU A 144 -17.06 3.33 6.91
N GLY A 145 -15.97 4.01 6.54
CA GLY A 145 -15.66 4.40 5.16
C GLY A 145 -15.24 3.23 4.27
N ILE A 146 -14.95 2.06 4.85
CA ILE A 146 -14.62 0.83 4.13
C ILE A 146 -15.91 0.05 3.81
N ARG A 147 -15.98 -0.54 2.62
CA ARG A 147 -17.06 -1.43 2.19
C ARG A 147 -16.78 -2.86 2.63
N TRP A 148 -17.21 -3.18 3.84
CA TRP A 148 -17.14 -4.52 4.42
C TRP A 148 -18.04 -5.53 3.71
N HIS A 149 -19.24 -5.10 3.30
CA HIS A 149 -20.22 -5.99 2.69
C HIS A 149 -21.17 -5.23 1.74
N PRO A 150 -21.61 -5.83 0.60
CA PRO A 150 -22.53 -5.17 -0.34
C PRO A 150 -23.87 -4.74 0.27
N LEU A 151 -24.32 -5.42 1.34
CA LEU A 151 -25.58 -5.11 2.04
C LEU A 151 -25.37 -4.31 3.33
N GLN A 152 -24.19 -3.74 3.58
CA GLN A 152 -23.92 -3.01 4.82
C GLN A 152 -24.85 -1.80 5.03
N ASP A 153 -25.36 -1.21 3.95
CA ASP A 153 -26.30 -0.08 4.02
C ASP A 153 -27.71 -0.52 4.46
N SER A 154 -27.97 -1.84 4.51
CA SER A 154 -29.25 -2.40 4.99
C SER A 154 -29.32 -2.52 6.52
N ILE A 155 -28.24 -2.22 7.23
CA ILE A 155 -28.18 -2.27 8.70
C ILE A 155 -27.89 -0.88 9.29
N PRO A 156 -28.37 -0.58 10.51
CA PRO A 156 -28.01 0.65 11.20
C PRO A 156 -26.49 0.76 11.39
N ARG A 157 -25.93 1.95 11.15
CA ARG A 157 -24.48 2.19 11.25
C ARG A 157 -23.91 1.84 12.62
N ASP A 158 -24.63 2.14 13.69
CA ASP A 158 -24.22 1.84 15.07
C ASP A 158 -24.10 0.33 15.32
N MET A 159 -24.95 -0.47 14.66
CA MET A 159 -24.86 -1.94 14.76
C MET A 159 -23.63 -2.46 14.04
N LEU A 160 -23.32 -1.93 12.85
CA LEU A 160 -22.10 -2.28 12.12
C LEU A 160 -20.86 -1.90 12.91
N LEU A 161 -20.80 -0.66 13.42
CA LEU A 161 -19.69 -0.17 14.22
C LEU A 161 -19.44 -1.05 15.44
N ARG A 162 -20.50 -1.34 16.21
CA ARG A 162 -20.40 -2.20 17.40
C ARG A 162 -19.91 -3.60 17.05
N ALA A 163 -20.35 -4.17 15.93
CA ALA A 163 -19.86 -5.47 15.47
C ALA A 163 -18.36 -5.42 15.14
N LEU A 164 -17.92 -4.38 14.43
CA LEU A 164 -16.50 -4.17 14.13
C LEU A 164 -15.66 -4.00 15.41
N GLU A 165 -16.11 -3.19 16.36
CA GLU A 165 -15.43 -2.99 17.64
C GLU A 165 -15.23 -4.30 18.41
N ILE A 166 -16.27 -5.15 18.48
CA ILE A 166 -16.17 -6.47 19.12
C ILE A 166 -15.12 -7.34 18.43
N GLU A 167 -15.08 -7.34 17.09
CA GLU A 167 -14.07 -8.09 16.34
C GLU A 167 -12.67 -7.54 16.58
N PHE A 168 -12.46 -6.23 16.59
CA PHE A 168 -11.16 -5.64 16.93
C PHE A 168 -10.71 -6.00 18.34
N ILE A 169 -11.59 -5.88 19.34
CA ILE A 169 -11.28 -6.29 20.73
C ILE A 169 -10.87 -7.76 20.76
N THR A 170 -11.59 -8.62 20.05
CA THR A 170 -11.31 -10.06 20.00
C THR A 170 -9.94 -10.32 19.36
N ARG A 171 -9.69 -9.75 18.17
CA ARG A 171 -8.44 -9.99 17.43
C ARG A 171 -7.21 -9.39 18.11
N VAL A 172 -7.33 -8.20 18.70
CA VAL A 172 -6.23 -7.58 19.46
C VAL A 172 -5.89 -8.42 20.70
N ASN A 173 -6.89 -8.92 21.42
CA ASN A 173 -6.64 -9.79 22.58
C ASN A 173 -6.05 -11.16 22.18
N GLU A 174 -6.43 -11.69 21.01
CA GLU A 174 -5.87 -12.95 20.49
C GLU A 174 -4.42 -12.82 20.04
N VAL A 175 -4.08 -11.75 19.30
CA VAL A 175 -2.72 -11.50 18.79
C VAL A 175 -1.80 -11.06 19.93
N GLY A 176 -2.33 -10.28 20.87
CA GLY A 176 -1.56 -9.63 21.92
C GLY A 176 -0.87 -8.36 21.43
N VAL A 177 -0.34 -7.58 22.37
CA VAL A 177 0.28 -6.28 22.10
C VAL A 177 1.64 -6.23 22.80
N ASP A 178 2.68 -5.83 22.07
CA ASP A 178 3.99 -5.54 22.67
C ASP A 178 3.98 -4.14 23.28
N VAL A 179 3.91 -4.09 24.61
CA VAL A 179 3.84 -2.85 25.40
C VAL A 179 5.05 -1.94 25.18
N ASN A 180 6.20 -2.49 24.76
CA ASN A 180 7.41 -1.68 24.51
C ASN A 180 7.41 -1.03 23.12
N ARG A 181 6.50 -1.44 22.24
CA ARG A 181 6.35 -0.95 20.86
C ARG A 181 5.06 -0.14 20.65
N CYS A 182 4.29 0.10 21.72
CA CYS A 182 3.06 0.90 21.72
C CYS A 182 3.31 2.40 21.70
#